data_AF-A0A957H8V2-F1
#
_entry.id   AF-A0A957H8V2-F1
#
_cell.length_a   1.000
_cell.length_b   1.000
_cell.length_c   1.000
_cell.angle_alpha   90.00
_cell.angle_beta   90.00
_cell.angle_gamma   90.00
#
_symmetry.space_group_name_H-M   'P 1'
#
loop_
_entity.id
_entity.type
_entity.pdbx_description
1 polymer ?
#
loop_
_entity_poly.entity_id
_entity_poly.type
_entity_poly.pdbx_seq_one_letter_code
_entity_poly.pdbx_strand_id
1 'polypeptide(L)'
;MADHETINTHYTHGNLLAAIEAALRQSGKSLTGLTVDDLGPVDEFHIGGRPATARLLHQLEVGAGDSVLDVGCGLGGSARCAALLLGCQV
;
A
#
# COMPACT_ATOMS: atom_id res chain seq x y z
N MET A 1 4.80 -23.35 -19.78
CA MET A 1 4.67 -22.74 -18.44
C MET A 1 5.94 -21.93 -18.23
N ALA A 2 5.85 -20.63 -17.92
CA ALA A 2 7.05 -19.87 -17.61
C ALA A 2 7.72 -20.50 -16.38
N ASP A 3 9.04 -20.64 -16.42
CA ASP A 3 9.80 -21.16 -15.28
C ASP A 3 9.77 -20.10 -14.14
N HIS A 4 9.85 -20.55 -12.89
CA HIS A 4 9.83 -19.69 -11.70
C HIS A 4 10.95 -18.64 -11.70
N GLU A 5 12.13 -18.98 -12.23
CA GLU A 5 13.28 -18.10 -12.35
C GLU A 5 12.98 -16.95 -13.31
N THR A 6 12.43 -17.25 -14.49
CA THR A 6 11.98 -16.23 -15.46
C THR A 6 10.95 -15.26 -14.85
N ILE A 7 9.97 -15.78 -14.09
CA ILE A 7 8.96 -14.95 -13.40
C ILE A 7 9.62 -14.06 -12.34
N ASN A 8 10.48 -14.64 -11.50
CA ASN A 8 11.17 -13.89 -10.45
C ASN A 8 12.04 -12.78 -11.04
N THR A 9 12.81 -13.04 -12.10
CA THR A 9 13.63 -12.01 -12.74
C THR A 9 12.78 -10.85 -13.28
N HIS A 10 11.59 -11.12 -13.82
CA HIS A 10 10.70 -10.07 -14.33
C HIS A 10 10.17 -9.15 -13.22
N TYR A 11 9.80 -9.72 -12.06
CA TYR A 11 9.25 -8.94 -10.93
C TYR A 11 10.30 -8.42 -9.96
N THR A 12 11.54 -8.91 -10.03
CA THR A 12 12.62 -8.46 -9.15
C THR A 12 13.10 -7.08 -9.57
N HIS A 13 12.88 -6.10 -8.71
CA HIS A 13 13.53 -4.80 -8.80
C HIS A 13 14.70 -4.79 -7.80
N GLY A 14 15.91 -5.02 -8.31
CA GLY A 14 17.06 -5.49 -7.52
C GLY A 14 17.31 -4.78 -6.18
N ASN A 15 17.16 -3.45 -6.11
CA ASN A 15 17.31 -2.69 -4.87
C ASN A 15 16.10 -1.78 -4.57
N LEU A 16 14.90 -2.36 -4.63
CA LEU A 16 13.63 -1.65 -4.44
C LEU A 16 13.58 -0.86 -3.13
N LEU A 17 14.02 -1.46 -2.02
CA LEU A 17 13.99 -0.80 -0.71
C LEU A 17 14.83 0.47 -0.70
N ALA A 18 16.07 0.43 -1.20
CA ALA A 18 16.92 1.61 -1.25
C ALA A 18 16.33 2.70 -2.17
N ALA A 19 15.67 2.31 -3.26
CA ALA A 19 14.98 3.27 -4.13
C ALA A 19 13.82 3.97 -3.39
N ILE A 20 13.02 3.22 -2.63
CA ILE A 20 11.93 3.77 -1.81
C ILE A 20 12.48 4.71 -0.73
N GLU A 21 13.51 4.28 0.01
CA GLU A 21 14.14 5.11 1.04
C GLU A 21 14.74 6.40 0.46
N ALA A 22 15.38 6.32 -0.71
CA ALA A 22 15.93 7.49 -1.38
C ALA A 22 14.83 8.47 -1.80
N ALA A 23 13.73 7.98 -2.35
CA ALA A 23 12.57 8.80 -2.72
C ALA A 23 11.91 9.46 -1.50
N LEU A 24 11.79 8.75 -0.38
CA LEU A 24 11.28 9.31 0.89
C LEU A 24 12.18 10.44 1.40
N ARG A 25 13.50 10.22 1.43
CA ARG A 25 14.48 11.25 1.82
C ARG A 25 14.44 12.47 0.89
N GLN A 26 14.36 12.26 -0.43
CA GLN A 26 14.22 13.33 -1.41
C GLN A 26 12.93 14.13 -1.24
N SER A 27 11.87 13.49 -0.74
CA SER A 27 10.60 14.12 -0.39
C SER A 27 10.62 14.83 0.98
N GLY A 28 11.79 14.94 1.61
CA GLY A 28 11.98 15.60 2.91
C GLY A 28 11.50 14.78 4.11
N LYS A 29 11.24 13.47 3.94
CA LYS A 29 10.78 12.60 5.02
C LYS A 29 11.96 11.96 5.75
N SER A 30 11.83 11.86 7.08
CA SER A 30 12.70 10.98 7.87
C SER A 30 12.21 9.55 7.74
N LEU A 31 13.13 8.58 7.72
CA LEU A 31 12.77 7.16 7.79
C LEU A 31 12.31 6.73 9.19
N THR A 32 12.56 7.56 10.20
CA THR A 32 12.05 7.35 11.55
C THR A 32 10.69 8.04 11.69
N GLY A 33 9.66 7.27 12.04
CA GLY A 33 8.31 7.82 12.27
C GLY A 33 7.52 8.09 10.98
N LEU A 34 7.75 7.30 9.93
CA LEU A 34 6.92 7.32 8.73
C LEU A 34 5.46 6.99 9.07
N THR A 35 4.54 7.69 8.43
CA THR A 35 3.10 7.44 8.52
C THR A 35 2.62 6.57 7.35
N VAL A 36 1.41 6.03 7.48
CA VAL A 36 0.74 5.29 6.39
C VAL A 36 0.54 6.17 5.14
N ASP A 37 0.32 7.46 5.32
CA ASP A 37 0.17 8.41 4.22
C ASP A 37 1.50 8.66 3.50
N ASP A 38 2.62 8.68 4.23
CA ASP A 38 3.95 8.84 3.63
C ASP A 38 4.32 7.68 2.70
N LEU A 39 3.83 6.48 3.01
CA LEU A 39 4.07 5.26 2.22
C LEU A 39 3.01 5.04 1.14
N GLY A 40 1.88 5.75 1.18
CA GLY A 40 0.75 5.60 0.26
C GLY A 40 1.12 5.53 -1.23
N PRO A 41 2.02 6.40 -1.75
CA PRO A 41 2.42 6.37 -3.16
C PRO A 41 3.08 5.05 -3.62
N VAL A 42 3.72 4.32 -2.72
CA VAL A 42 4.37 3.03 -3.01
C VAL A 42 3.43 1.88 -2.68
N ASP A 43 2.72 1.99 -1.56
CA ASP A 43 1.84 0.96 -1.03
C ASP A 43 0.58 0.75 -1.88
N GLU A 44 0.15 1.77 -2.63
CA GLU A 44 -1.02 1.75 -3.50
C GLU A 44 -0.65 2.17 -4.92
N PHE A 45 0.32 1.48 -5.52
CA PHE A 45 0.75 1.75 -6.90
C PHE A 45 -0.25 1.26 -7.97
N HIS A 46 -1.37 0.64 -7.56
CA HIS A 46 -2.43 0.23 -8.49
C HIS A 46 -3.10 1.42 -9.18
N ILE A 47 -3.84 1.15 -10.26
CA ILE A 47 -4.56 2.18 -10.99
C ILE A 47 -5.46 2.98 -10.03
N GLY A 48 -5.32 4.29 -10.06
CA GLY A 48 -6.07 5.24 -9.23
C GLY A 48 -5.50 5.49 -7.82
N GLY A 49 -4.60 4.64 -7.34
CA GLY A 49 -3.90 4.74 -6.05
C GLY A 49 -4.78 5.12 -4.84
N ARG A 50 -4.16 5.76 -3.84
CA ARG A 50 -4.81 6.20 -2.60
C ARG A 50 -6.13 6.96 -2.80
N PRO A 51 -6.25 7.91 -3.75
CA PRO A 51 -7.53 8.60 -3.97
C PRO A 51 -8.66 7.65 -4.39
N ALA A 52 -8.37 6.63 -5.20
CA ALA A 52 -9.37 5.65 -5.60
C ALA A 52 -9.81 4.78 -4.41
N THR A 53 -8.87 4.33 -3.58
CA THR A 53 -9.16 3.57 -2.36
C THR A 53 -10.01 4.39 -1.40
N ALA A 54 -9.61 5.61 -1.07
CA ALA A 54 -10.38 6.48 -0.18
C ALA A 54 -11.80 6.69 -0.72
N ARG A 55 -11.95 6.96 -2.03
CA ARG A 55 -13.27 7.13 -2.63
C ARG A 55 -14.15 5.89 -2.50
N LEU A 56 -13.58 4.69 -2.65
CA LEU A 56 -14.32 3.44 -2.43
C LEU A 56 -14.72 3.29 -0.96
N LEU A 57 -13.78 3.45 -0.03
CA LEU A 57 -14.01 3.28 1.41
C LEU A 57 -15.11 4.21 1.94
N HIS A 58 -15.16 5.46 1.47
CA HIS A 58 -16.20 6.43 1.85
C HIS A 58 -17.63 6.05 1.38
N GLN A 59 -17.77 5.07 0.48
CA GLN A 59 -19.06 4.55 0.02
C GLN A 59 -19.47 3.27 0.77
N LEU A 60 -18.59 2.69 1.58
CA LEU A 60 -18.88 1.49 2.35
C LEU A 60 -19.48 1.87 3.71
N GLU A 61 -20.49 1.12 4.13
CA GLU A 61 -21.04 1.21 5.48
C GLU A 61 -20.23 0.32 6.44
N VAL A 62 -18.94 0.63 6.57
CA VAL A 62 -17.97 -0.10 7.41
C VAL A 62 -17.41 0.86 8.46
N GLY A 63 -17.30 0.40 9.70
CA GLY A 63 -16.73 1.16 10.81
C GLY A 63 -15.90 0.33 11.78
N ALA A 64 -15.58 0.91 12.93
CA ALA A 64 -14.65 0.32 13.90
C ALA A 64 -15.09 -1.00 14.54
N GLY A 65 -16.37 -1.37 14.41
CA GLY A 65 -16.88 -2.67 14.91
C GLY A 65 -16.72 -3.82 13.92
N ASP A 66 -16.31 -3.53 12.68
CA ASP A 66 -16.33 -4.50 11.60
C ASP A 66 -14.95 -5.13 11.36
N SER A 67 -14.98 -6.36 10.84
CA SER A 67 -13.81 -7.08 10.33
C SER A 67 -13.92 -7.20 8.81
N VAL A 68 -12.92 -6.72 8.10
CA VAL A 68 -12.84 -6.66 6.64
C VAL A 68 -11.78 -7.63 6.14
N LEU A 69 -11.94 -8.17 4.94
CA LEU A 69 -10.92 -8.96 4.26
C LEU A 69 -10.51 -8.26 2.96
N ASP A 70 -9.25 -7.91 2.83
CA ASP A 70 -8.67 -7.36 1.59
C ASP A 70 -8.04 -8.48 0.75
N VAL A 71 -8.79 -8.99 -0.24
CA VAL A 71 -8.32 -10.06 -1.14
C VAL A 71 -7.49 -9.45 -2.27
N GLY A 72 -6.22 -9.86 -2.35
CA GLY A 72 -5.28 -9.27 -3.32
C GLY A 72 -4.66 -7.97 -2.82
N CYS A 73 -4.48 -7.83 -1.51
CA CYS A 73 -4.01 -6.62 -0.84
C CYS A 73 -2.59 -6.16 -1.22
N GLY A 74 -1.83 -6.96 -1.96
CA GLY A 74 -0.47 -6.62 -2.39
C GLY A 74 0.44 -6.30 -1.20
N LEU A 75 0.94 -5.06 -1.13
CA LEU A 75 1.77 -4.56 -0.02
C LEU A 75 0.95 -4.17 1.23
N GLY A 76 -0.38 -4.29 1.16
CA GLY A 76 -1.32 -3.97 2.24
C GLY A 76 -1.65 -2.47 2.36
N GLY A 77 -1.41 -1.67 1.31
CA GLY A 77 -1.64 -0.23 1.32
C GLY A 77 -3.09 0.16 1.52
N SER A 78 -3.98 -0.53 0.81
CA SER A 78 -5.43 -0.40 0.90
C SER A 78 -5.95 -0.84 2.27
N ALA A 79 -5.48 -1.98 2.78
CA ALA A 79 -5.82 -2.48 4.11
C ALA A 79 -5.43 -1.49 5.23
N ARG A 80 -4.19 -0.96 5.20
CA ARG A 80 -3.75 0.08 6.14
C ARG A 80 -4.56 1.38 5.98
N CYS A 81 -4.98 1.73 4.75
CA CYS A 81 -5.88 2.85 4.50
C CYS A 81 -7.21 2.67 5.23
N ALA A 82 -7.83 1.49 5.06
CA ALA A 82 -9.14 1.19 5.60
C ALA A 82 -9.11 1.18 7.12
N ALA A 83 -8.11 0.53 7.73
CA ALA A 83 -7.91 0.56 9.16
C ALA A 83 -7.71 1.99 9.70
N LEU A 84 -6.96 2.84 8.99
CA LEU A 84 -6.73 4.24 9.39
C LEU A 84 -7.98 5.11 9.25
N LEU A 85 -8.69 5.03 8.12
CA LEU A 85 -9.80 5.92 7.78
C LEU A 85 -11.12 5.51 8.45
N LEU A 86 -11.39 4.21 8.54
CA LEU A 86 -12.66 3.67 9.03
C LEU A 86 -12.56 3.15 10.47
N GLY A 87 -11.35 2.93 10.98
CA GLY A 87 -11.10 2.33 12.28
C GLY A 87 -11.43 0.84 12.36
N CYS A 88 -11.80 0.20 11.24
CA CYS A 88 -12.13 -1.22 11.17
C CYS A 88 -10.89 -2.10 11.32
N GLN A 89 -11.11 -3.37 11.67
CA GLN A 89 -10.08 -4.40 11.57
C GLN A 89 -10.04 -4.93 10.13
N VAL A 90 -8.86 -5.08 9.55
CA VAL A 90 -8.64 -5.63 8.20
C VAL A 90 -7.66 -6.79 8.27
#